data_AF-A0A537PMV8-F1
#
_entry.id   AF-A0A537PMV8-F1
#
_cell.length_a   1.000
_cell.length_b   1.000
_cell.length_c   1.000
_cell.angle_alpha   90.00
_cell.angle_beta   90.00
_cell.angle_gamma   90.00
#
_symmetry.space_group_name_H-M   'P 1'
#
loop_
_entity.id
_entity.type
_entity.pdbx_description
1 polymer ?
#
loop_
_entity_poly.entity_id
_entity_poly.type
_entity_poly.pdbx_seq_one_letter_code
_entity_poly.pdbx_strand_id
1 'polypeptide(L)'
;MIRGIAQPHPAVIAIDLHRGHLDPEIATMPLEAGMAARVVAANAKFLRWCRAASIPVFHCVATYRDADEIRANPGWRARAEDPNDLRNNVLVHNLKGSPGCTIMPEVFDPSDFVIDAKKRYDCFFATDLDLGLRAHGVDTVARDVSRRLLPRLCGRGGFRLRRHDGRRGFPSMGAAHHRHRIRASAERRRDHGARAFAENPEPETRLKEPAMTSHMIPRERCDYSAIVDRPPLKLPGGARLAFWTIVNYEVWDISRPMARQVLPAPTGVPLLPDVPNWSWHEYGMRVGAWRFFELYSRLGIRPTLATNARVCEDYPRVAEQAKRDGWEFMSHAYDQLPIHKHDDQAAMIKRSMDILERFTGKRPVGWLGPGLTETYETPELLAAAGVKYIGDWVFDDEPTVIRTANGPLVTLPYTVELNDIPMMIVQHHESEYLMRRAIDQFDRLYAEGRHR
;
A
#
# COMPACT_ATOMS: atom_id res chain seq x y z
N MET A 1 4.15 20.56 -21.07
CA MET A 1 3.81 19.24 -21.64
C MET A 1 3.76 18.22 -20.51
N ILE A 2 2.58 17.66 -20.25
CA ILE A 2 2.41 16.52 -19.33
C ILE A 2 2.82 15.28 -20.13
N ARG A 3 3.90 14.60 -19.76
CA ARG A 3 4.39 13.43 -20.50
C ARG A 3 3.52 12.21 -20.15
N GLY A 4 2.91 11.57 -21.16
CA GLY A 4 2.17 10.31 -21.02
C GLY A 4 0.80 10.25 -21.71
N ILE A 5 0.25 11.36 -22.19
CA ILE A 5 -1.05 11.39 -22.89
C ILE A 5 -0.83 12.00 -24.27
N ALA A 6 -1.15 11.26 -25.33
CA ALA A 6 -0.94 11.71 -26.71
C ALA A 6 -1.81 12.92 -27.07
N GLN A 7 -3.04 12.98 -26.54
CA GLN A 7 -3.93 14.16 -26.53
C GLN A 7 -4.79 14.15 -25.25
N PRO A 8 -4.73 15.19 -24.39
CA PRO A 8 -5.52 15.23 -23.17
C PRO A 8 -7.02 15.38 -23.47
N HIS A 9 -7.86 14.67 -22.73
CA HIS A 9 -9.31 14.84 -22.70
C HIS A 9 -9.72 15.58 -21.41
N PRO A 10 -9.77 16.92 -21.43
CA PRO A 10 -9.97 17.72 -20.22
C PRO A 10 -11.44 17.86 -19.82
N ALA A 11 -11.68 18.07 -18.52
CA ALA A 11 -12.93 18.63 -17.99
C ALA A 11 -12.65 19.72 -16.95
N VAL A 12 -13.64 20.58 -16.73
CA VAL A 12 -13.63 21.59 -15.66
C VAL A 12 -14.59 21.20 -14.55
N ILE A 13 -14.14 21.34 -13.32
CA ILE A 13 -14.98 21.14 -12.13
C ILE A 13 -15.17 22.47 -11.42
N ALA A 14 -16.42 22.91 -11.41
CA ALA A 14 -16.90 24.07 -10.69
C ALA A 14 -17.30 23.66 -9.26
N ILE A 15 -16.66 24.27 -8.26
CA ILE A 15 -16.90 24.00 -6.85
C ILE A 15 -17.35 25.28 -6.17
N ASP A 16 -18.38 25.17 -5.32
CA ASP A 16 -18.91 26.28 -4.52
C ASP A 16 -19.44 27.47 -5.35
N LEU A 17 -19.76 27.25 -6.63
CA LEU A 17 -20.40 28.26 -7.51
C LEU A 17 -21.94 28.22 -7.44
N HIS A 18 -22.46 28.13 -6.22
CA HIS A 18 -23.89 28.03 -5.95
C HIS A 18 -24.33 29.06 -4.89
N ARG A 19 -25.63 29.31 -4.80
CA ARG A 19 -26.21 30.41 -4.01
C ARG A 19 -25.81 30.35 -2.53
N GLY A 20 -25.70 29.17 -1.94
CA GLY A 20 -25.25 28.96 -0.56
C GLY A 20 -23.83 29.46 -0.24
N HIS A 21 -23.02 29.78 -1.25
CA HIS A 21 -21.68 30.36 -1.11
C HIS A 21 -21.55 31.78 -1.68
N LEU A 22 -22.32 32.12 -2.72
CA LEU A 22 -22.11 33.34 -3.51
C LEU A 22 -23.29 34.30 -3.51
N ASP A 23 -24.49 33.87 -3.12
CA ASP A 23 -25.66 34.76 -3.06
C ASP A 23 -25.74 35.40 -1.66
N PRO A 24 -25.57 36.73 -1.52
CA PRO A 24 -25.59 37.40 -0.23
C PRO A 24 -26.90 37.24 0.55
N GLU A 25 -28.02 36.97 -0.13
CA GLU A 25 -29.33 36.79 0.50
C GLU A 25 -29.54 35.38 1.05
N ILE A 26 -28.81 34.39 0.53
CA ILE A 26 -29.00 32.96 0.81
C ILE A 26 -27.81 32.33 1.53
N ALA A 27 -26.60 32.82 1.28
CA ALA A 27 -25.37 32.24 1.81
C ALA A 27 -25.35 32.35 3.33
N THR A 28 -25.16 31.22 4.01
CA THR A 28 -25.00 31.18 5.47
C THR A 28 -23.67 31.79 5.93
N MET A 29 -22.75 31.99 4.98
CA MET A 29 -21.47 32.67 5.16
C MET A 29 -21.13 33.50 3.91
N PRO A 30 -21.80 34.64 3.71
CA PRO A 30 -21.70 35.39 2.47
C PRO A 30 -20.29 35.95 2.28
N LEU A 31 -19.80 35.94 1.03
CA LEU A 31 -18.71 36.83 0.65
C LEU A 31 -19.21 38.28 0.69
N GLU A 32 -18.29 39.24 0.84
CA GLU A 32 -18.63 40.64 0.59
C GLU A 32 -19.29 40.77 -0.79
N ALA A 33 -20.40 41.52 -0.88
CA ALA A 33 -21.24 41.53 -2.08
C ALA A 33 -20.46 41.88 -3.38
N GLY A 34 -19.52 42.84 -3.29
CA GLY A 34 -18.65 43.19 -4.41
C GLY A 34 -17.66 42.08 -4.82
N MET A 35 -17.30 41.19 -3.90
CA MET A 35 -16.44 40.04 -4.18
C MET A 35 -17.22 38.88 -4.81
N ALA A 36 -18.43 38.60 -4.33
CA ALA A 36 -19.30 37.57 -4.92
C ALA A 36 -19.58 37.85 -6.41
N ALA A 37 -20.01 39.07 -6.73
CA ALA A 37 -20.31 39.47 -8.11
C ALA A 37 -19.09 39.33 -9.04
N ARG A 38 -17.89 39.68 -8.54
CA ARG A 38 -16.62 39.52 -9.30
C ARG A 38 -16.28 38.05 -9.55
N VAL A 39 -16.45 37.19 -8.55
CA VAL A 39 -16.20 35.74 -8.68
C VAL A 39 -17.16 35.10 -9.68
N VAL A 40 -18.45 35.44 -9.61
CA VAL A 40 -19.48 34.98 -10.55
C VAL A 40 -19.15 35.43 -11.98
N ALA A 41 -18.85 36.72 -12.17
CA ALA A 41 -18.55 37.27 -13.50
C ALA A 41 -17.30 36.64 -14.14
N ALA A 42 -16.23 36.45 -13.36
CA ALA A 42 -15.00 35.83 -13.83
C ALA A 42 -15.23 34.37 -14.25
N ASN A 43 -15.95 33.60 -13.43
CA ASN A 43 -16.26 32.21 -13.73
C ASN A 43 -17.25 32.05 -14.88
N ALA A 44 -18.25 32.90 -14.99
CA ALA A 44 -19.15 32.91 -16.14
C ALA A 44 -18.39 33.07 -17.46
N LYS A 45 -17.38 33.96 -17.50
CA LYS A 45 -16.51 34.13 -18.67
C LYS A 45 -15.68 32.87 -18.96
N PHE A 46 -15.10 32.27 -17.92
CA PHE A 46 -14.28 31.07 -18.05
C PHE A 46 -15.09 29.85 -18.53
N LEU A 47 -16.24 29.57 -17.91
CA LEU A 47 -17.07 28.42 -18.26
C LEU A 47 -17.66 28.56 -19.68
N ARG A 48 -18.01 29.78 -20.11
CA ARG A 48 -18.38 30.03 -21.52
C ARG A 48 -17.25 29.66 -22.49
N TRP A 49 -16.01 29.99 -22.14
CA TRP A 49 -14.86 29.61 -22.95
C TRP A 49 -14.67 28.09 -22.98
N CYS A 50 -14.83 27.40 -21.84
CA CYS A 50 -14.74 25.93 -21.77
C CYS A 50 -15.77 25.26 -22.68
N ARG A 51 -17.04 25.69 -22.60
CA ARG A 51 -18.12 25.17 -23.45
C ARG A 51 -17.84 25.41 -24.93
N ALA A 52 -17.36 26.61 -25.30
CA ALA A 52 -16.99 26.93 -26.67
C ALA A 52 -15.82 26.09 -27.21
N ALA A 53 -14.96 25.61 -26.31
CA ALA A 53 -13.86 24.69 -26.61
C ALA A 53 -14.24 23.21 -26.49
N SER A 54 -15.54 22.88 -26.33
CA SER A 54 -16.05 21.52 -26.12
C SER A 54 -15.44 20.82 -24.89
N ILE A 55 -15.06 21.59 -23.87
CA ILE A 55 -14.58 21.07 -22.59
C ILE A 55 -15.80 20.94 -21.67
N PRO A 56 -16.18 19.72 -21.23
CA PRO A 56 -17.33 19.53 -20.36
C PRO A 56 -17.14 20.19 -19.00
N VAL A 57 -18.24 20.72 -18.46
CA VAL A 57 -18.29 21.40 -17.16
C VAL A 57 -19.12 20.56 -16.18
N PHE A 58 -18.53 20.26 -15.03
CA PHE A 58 -19.19 19.55 -13.92
C PHE A 58 -19.34 20.50 -12.74
N HIS A 59 -20.57 20.82 -12.37
CA HIS A 59 -20.89 21.58 -11.16
C HIS A 59 -21.03 20.63 -9.99
N CYS A 60 -20.21 20.84 -8.97
CA CYS A 60 -20.19 20.03 -7.76
C CYS A 60 -20.79 20.82 -6.59
N VAL A 61 -22.03 20.49 -6.24
CA VAL A 61 -22.75 21.11 -5.13
C VAL A 61 -22.71 20.15 -3.94
N ALA A 62 -22.13 20.61 -2.83
CA ALA A 62 -22.18 19.84 -1.60
C ALA A 62 -23.59 19.92 -0.99
N THR A 63 -24.26 18.80 -0.75
CA THR A 63 -25.59 18.78 -0.14
C THR A 63 -25.62 17.88 1.10
N TYR A 64 -26.48 18.21 2.07
CA TYR A 64 -26.71 17.44 3.29
C TYR A 64 -28.19 17.06 3.41
N ARG A 65 -28.48 15.88 3.96
CA ARG A 65 -29.84 15.37 4.18
C ARG A 65 -30.53 16.11 5.32
N ASP A 66 -29.80 16.33 6.40
CA ASP A 66 -30.27 16.97 7.62
C ASP A 66 -29.10 17.57 8.41
N ALA A 67 -29.42 18.27 9.51
CA ALA A 67 -28.44 18.87 10.40
C ALA A 67 -27.59 17.83 11.15
N ASP A 68 -28.12 16.63 11.39
CA ASP A 68 -27.40 15.57 12.11
C ASP A 68 -26.27 14.98 11.27
N GLU A 69 -26.46 14.85 9.95
CA GLU A 69 -25.42 14.48 9.00
C GLU A 69 -24.26 15.50 9.00
N ILE A 70 -24.56 16.80 9.16
CA ILE A 70 -23.53 17.85 9.28
C ILE A 70 -22.82 17.73 10.64
N ARG A 71 -23.58 17.54 11.72
CA ARG A 71 -23.10 17.43 13.11
C ARG A 71 -22.25 16.17 13.36
N ALA A 72 -22.43 15.12 12.56
CA ALA A 72 -21.56 13.93 12.62
C ALA A 72 -20.07 14.27 12.36
N ASN A 73 -19.77 15.41 11.72
CA ASN A 73 -18.42 15.94 11.62
C ASN A 73 -17.98 16.61 12.93
N PRO A 74 -16.93 16.13 13.61
CA PRO A 74 -16.48 16.73 14.89
C PRO A 74 -16.11 18.20 14.78
N GLY A 75 -15.59 18.65 13.63
CA GLY A 75 -15.22 20.03 13.38
C GLY A 75 -16.42 20.97 13.14
N TRP A 76 -17.48 20.50 12.47
CA TRP A 76 -18.71 21.31 12.32
C TRP A 76 -19.52 21.36 13.59
N ARG A 77 -19.58 20.25 14.33
CA ARG A 77 -20.20 20.22 15.65
C ARG A 77 -19.57 21.24 16.59
N ALA A 78 -18.24 21.24 16.72
CA ALA A 78 -17.53 22.18 17.58
C ALA A 78 -17.80 23.65 17.23
N ARG A 79 -17.90 23.99 15.94
CA ARG A 79 -18.22 25.36 15.48
C ARG A 79 -19.69 25.74 15.68
N ALA A 80 -20.60 24.79 15.51
CA ALA A 80 -22.02 25.01 15.71
C ALA A 80 -22.38 25.19 17.20
N GLU A 81 -21.63 24.53 18.08
CA GLU A 81 -21.81 24.59 19.53
C GLU A 81 -21.13 25.79 20.19
N ASP A 82 -20.20 26.45 19.49
CA ASP A 82 -19.58 27.70 19.95
C ASP A 82 -20.44 28.91 19.53
N PRO A 83 -21.14 29.58 20.47
CA PRO A 83 -21.97 30.74 20.14
C PRO A 83 -21.17 31.94 19.62
N ASN A 84 -19.85 31.96 19.81
CA ASN A 84 -18.96 33.03 19.34
C ASN A 84 -18.29 32.73 18.00
N ASP A 85 -18.45 31.52 17.42
CA ASP A 85 -17.91 31.22 16.09
C ASP A 85 -18.80 31.86 15.02
N LEU A 86 -18.17 32.62 14.11
CA LEU A 86 -18.82 33.27 12.97
C LEU A 86 -19.49 32.28 11.98
N ARG A 87 -19.34 30.96 12.22
CA ARG A 87 -19.92 29.87 11.44
C ARG A 87 -20.85 28.98 12.25
N ASN A 88 -21.40 29.46 13.36
CA ASN A 88 -22.35 28.72 14.19
C ASN A 88 -23.63 28.26 13.43
N ASN A 89 -24.00 28.96 12.34
CA ASN A 89 -25.10 28.59 11.44
C ASN A 89 -24.78 27.46 10.44
N VAL A 90 -23.66 26.74 10.59
CA VAL A 90 -23.27 25.72 9.62
C VAL A 90 -24.26 24.56 9.50
N LEU A 91 -25.07 24.29 10.54
CA LEU A 91 -26.04 23.18 10.57
C LEU A 91 -27.24 23.37 9.64
N VAL A 92 -27.46 24.58 9.12
CA VAL A 92 -28.51 24.86 8.12
C VAL A 92 -27.94 25.06 6.72
N HIS A 93 -26.63 24.90 6.54
CA HIS A 93 -25.95 25.13 5.27
C HIS A 93 -26.15 23.97 4.29
N ASN A 94 -26.58 24.29 3.06
CA ASN A 94 -26.74 23.34 1.96
C ASN A 94 -27.58 22.09 2.30
N LEU A 95 -28.65 22.27 3.06
CA LEU A 95 -29.65 21.21 3.22
C LEU A 95 -30.34 20.93 1.88
N LYS A 96 -30.58 19.65 1.57
CA LYS A 96 -31.19 19.22 0.31
C LYS A 96 -32.55 19.93 0.12
N GLY A 97 -32.77 20.50 -1.06
CA GLY A 97 -33.96 21.29 -1.37
C GLY A 97 -33.93 22.75 -0.91
N SER A 98 -32.91 23.18 -0.16
CA SER A 98 -32.74 24.60 0.18
C SER A 98 -32.31 25.42 -1.05
N PRO A 99 -32.66 26.72 -1.13
CA PRO A 99 -32.18 27.61 -2.17
C PRO A 99 -30.65 27.69 -2.25
N GLY A 100 -29.96 27.39 -1.14
CA GLY A 100 -28.50 27.37 -1.07
C GLY A 100 -27.86 26.34 -2.00
N CYS A 101 -28.57 25.26 -2.34
CA CYS A 101 -28.07 24.20 -3.22
C CYS A 101 -28.24 24.50 -4.72
N THR A 102 -28.80 25.65 -5.10
CA THR A 102 -28.98 26.04 -6.49
C THR A 102 -27.71 26.69 -7.05
N ILE A 103 -27.22 26.21 -8.20
CA ILE A 103 -26.07 26.82 -8.91
C ILE A 103 -26.40 28.26 -9.30
N MET A 104 -25.40 29.16 -9.31
CA MET A 104 -25.61 30.53 -9.73
C MET A 104 -26.11 30.56 -11.20
N PRO A 105 -27.24 31.22 -11.51
CA PRO A 105 -27.80 31.23 -12.87
C PRO A 105 -26.81 31.73 -13.93
N GLU A 106 -25.94 32.67 -13.56
CA GLU A 106 -24.97 33.31 -14.46
C GLU A 106 -23.83 32.37 -14.90
N VAL A 107 -23.62 31.27 -14.17
CA VAL A 107 -22.55 30.30 -14.46
C VAL A 107 -23.08 28.94 -14.92
N PHE A 108 -24.39 28.70 -14.83
CA PHE A 108 -25.02 27.45 -15.21
C PHE A 108 -25.43 27.44 -16.69
N ASP A 109 -25.31 26.27 -17.33
CA ASP A 109 -25.86 25.99 -18.66
C ASP A 109 -26.52 24.60 -18.64
N PRO A 110 -27.68 24.38 -19.30
CA PRO A 110 -28.34 23.07 -19.32
C PRO A 110 -27.51 21.93 -19.91
N SER A 111 -26.46 22.23 -20.68
CA SER A 111 -25.51 21.23 -21.19
C SER A 111 -24.46 20.78 -20.17
N ASP A 112 -24.37 21.45 -19.02
CA ASP A 112 -23.43 21.09 -17.96
C ASP A 112 -23.94 19.90 -17.12
N PHE A 113 -23.01 19.19 -16.50
CA PHE A 113 -23.32 18.13 -15.55
C PHE A 113 -23.45 18.68 -14.13
N VAL A 114 -24.42 18.20 -13.37
CA VAL A 114 -24.62 18.57 -11.96
C VAL A 114 -24.42 17.35 -11.08
N ILE A 115 -23.48 17.46 -10.14
CA ILE A 115 -23.20 16.47 -9.11
C ILE A 115 -23.64 17.05 -7.77
N ASP A 116 -24.83 16.65 -7.32
CA ASP A 116 -25.46 17.12 -6.08
C ASP A 116 -25.30 16.14 -4.90
N ALA A 117 -24.82 14.92 -5.14
CA ALA A 117 -24.52 13.93 -4.10
C ALA A 117 -23.16 14.13 -3.40
N LYS A 118 -22.42 15.21 -3.72
CA LYS A 118 -21.07 15.45 -3.18
C LYS A 118 -21.11 15.61 -1.67
N LYS A 119 -20.56 14.64 -0.95
CA LYS A 119 -20.20 14.76 0.47
C LYS A 119 -18.73 15.16 0.57
N ARG A 120 -18.36 16.05 1.50
CA ARG A 120 -17.02 16.67 1.59
C ARG A 120 -15.83 15.70 1.79
N TYR A 121 -16.06 14.40 1.95
CA TYR A 121 -15.04 13.46 2.43
C TYR A 121 -14.21 12.79 1.33
N ASP A 122 -14.72 12.70 0.10
CA ASP A 122 -13.94 12.39 -1.09
C ASP A 122 -14.70 12.90 -2.33
N CYS A 123 -13.99 13.45 -3.31
CA CYS A 123 -14.59 13.82 -4.60
C CYS A 123 -14.24 12.82 -5.71
N PHE A 124 -13.30 11.91 -5.48
CA PHE A 124 -12.76 11.03 -6.50
C PHE A 124 -12.43 9.66 -5.92
N PHE A 125 -13.46 8.80 -5.89
CA PHE A 125 -13.42 7.35 -6.04
C PHE A 125 -14.83 6.83 -5.71
N ALA A 126 -15.47 6.12 -6.64
CA ALA A 126 -16.83 5.58 -6.46
C ALA A 126 -17.90 6.65 -6.11
N THR A 127 -17.67 7.90 -6.53
CA THR A 127 -18.63 9.00 -6.44
C THR A 127 -19.28 9.24 -7.81
N ASP A 128 -20.44 9.90 -7.84
CA ASP A 128 -21.09 10.29 -9.11
C ASP A 128 -20.17 11.12 -10.02
N LEU A 129 -19.27 11.92 -9.42
CA LEU A 129 -18.25 12.66 -10.15
C LEU A 129 -17.23 11.74 -10.83
N ASP A 130 -16.75 10.71 -10.14
CA ASP A 130 -15.83 9.70 -10.69
C ASP A 130 -16.50 8.93 -11.84
N LEU A 131 -17.73 8.46 -11.64
CA LEU A 131 -18.50 7.75 -12.67
C LEU A 131 -18.77 8.63 -13.89
N GLY A 132 -19.15 9.89 -13.69
CA GLY A 132 -19.37 10.84 -14.79
C GLY A 132 -18.09 11.12 -15.58
N LEU A 133 -16.98 11.39 -14.91
CA LEU A 133 -15.70 11.64 -15.59
C LEU A 133 -15.24 10.42 -16.41
N ARG A 134 -15.38 9.20 -15.87
CA ARG A 134 -15.03 7.96 -16.58
C ARG A 134 -15.96 7.70 -17.76
N ALA A 135 -17.27 7.87 -17.59
CA ALA A 135 -18.24 7.69 -18.68
C ALA A 135 -17.98 8.62 -19.87
N HIS A 136 -17.37 9.78 -19.62
CA HIS A 136 -17.01 10.76 -20.65
C HIS A 136 -15.53 10.71 -21.06
N GLY A 137 -14.77 9.69 -20.64
CA GLY A 137 -13.38 9.49 -21.05
C GLY A 137 -12.43 10.60 -20.60
N VAL A 138 -12.74 11.29 -19.50
CA VAL A 138 -11.94 12.40 -19.00
C VAL A 138 -10.70 11.88 -18.28
N ASP A 139 -9.52 12.30 -18.74
CA ASP A 139 -8.21 11.93 -18.15
C ASP A 139 -7.53 13.09 -17.41
N THR A 140 -8.02 14.31 -17.60
CA THR A 140 -7.41 15.55 -17.12
C THR A 140 -8.48 16.46 -16.54
N VAL A 141 -8.24 16.97 -15.33
CA VAL A 141 -9.21 17.83 -14.62
C VAL A 141 -8.57 19.15 -14.22
N ALA A 142 -9.24 20.25 -14.55
CA ALA A 142 -8.96 21.56 -13.98
C ALA A 142 -9.95 21.86 -12.85
N ARG A 143 -9.44 22.19 -11.65
CA ARG A 143 -10.24 22.60 -10.49
C ARG A 143 -10.26 24.11 -10.38
N ASP A 144 -11.44 24.72 -10.35
CA ASP A 144 -11.58 26.10 -9.86
C ASP A 144 -11.73 26.08 -8.33
N VAL A 145 -10.92 26.87 -7.62
CA VAL A 145 -10.97 27.01 -6.16
C VAL A 145 -11.13 28.49 -5.84
N SER A 146 -12.38 28.91 -5.71
CA SER A 146 -12.83 30.31 -5.59
C SER A 146 -12.34 31.06 -4.34
N ARG A 147 -11.57 30.43 -3.42
CA ARG A 147 -11.22 31.04 -2.12
C ARG A 147 -9.75 31.37 -1.83
N ARG A 148 -8.76 31.03 -2.67
CA ARG A 148 -7.34 31.25 -2.27
C ARG A 148 -6.30 31.76 -3.28
N LEU A 149 -6.62 32.11 -4.53
CA LEU A 149 -5.56 32.47 -5.51
C LEU A 149 -5.77 33.72 -6.38
N LEU A 150 -6.79 34.54 -6.12
CA LEU A 150 -7.10 35.66 -7.03
C LEU A 150 -6.13 36.87 -7.03
N PRO A 151 -5.27 37.16 -6.03
CA PRO A 151 -4.34 38.28 -6.18
C PRO A 151 -3.14 38.01 -7.10
N ARG A 152 -2.90 36.76 -7.54
CA ARG A 152 -1.70 36.41 -8.34
C ARG A 152 -1.97 36.14 -9.83
N LEU A 153 -3.23 36.25 -10.28
CA LEU A 153 -3.64 35.84 -11.63
C LEU A 153 -3.68 36.99 -12.67
N CYS A 154 -3.28 38.22 -12.30
CA CYS A 154 -3.20 39.36 -13.23
C CYS A 154 -1.76 39.73 -13.67
N GLY A 155 -0.77 38.85 -13.43
CA GLY A 155 0.60 39.01 -13.93
C GLY A 155 0.95 37.91 -14.94
N ARG A 156 1.37 38.32 -16.14
CA ARG A 156 1.78 37.47 -17.28
C ARG A 156 2.45 36.14 -16.86
N GLY A 157 1.90 35.00 -17.31
CA GLY A 157 2.61 33.70 -17.32
C GLY A 157 1.71 32.46 -17.21
N GLY A 158 1.65 31.70 -18.31
CA GLY A 158 1.19 30.30 -18.50
C GLY A 158 0.42 29.56 -17.40
N PHE A 159 -0.75 29.02 -17.78
CA PHE A 159 -1.51 28.02 -17.02
C PHE A 159 -0.65 26.77 -16.74
N ARG A 160 -0.47 26.41 -15.47
CA ARG A 160 0.19 25.15 -15.06
C ARG A 160 -0.87 24.10 -14.75
N LEU A 161 -1.12 23.20 -15.70
CA LEU A 161 -1.94 22.00 -15.52
C LEU A 161 -1.34 21.11 -14.42
N ARG A 162 -2.16 20.64 -13.48
CA ARG A 162 -1.78 19.60 -12.52
C ARG A 162 -2.53 18.31 -12.85
N ARG A 163 -1.79 17.21 -12.93
CA ARG A 163 -2.35 15.86 -12.92
C ARG A 163 -3.10 15.66 -11.60
N HIS A 164 -4.34 15.20 -11.66
CA HIS A 164 -5.02 14.67 -10.49
C HIS A 164 -4.71 13.17 -10.44
N ASP A 165 -3.75 12.76 -9.61
CA ASP A 165 -3.79 11.41 -9.05
C ASP A 165 -4.79 11.44 -7.89
N GLY A 166 -5.65 10.44 -7.75
CA GLY A 166 -6.60 10.33 -6.63
C GLY A 166 -5.92 10.10 -5.27
N ARG A 167 -4.69 10.57 -5.03
CA ARG A 167 -3.87 10.19 -3.88
C ARG A 167 -3.11 11.37 -3.29
N ARG A 168 -3.81 12.27 -2.58
CA ARG A 168 -3.15 13.06 -1.53
C ARG A 168 -4.03 13.14 -0.29
N GLY A 169 -3.57 12.43 0.76
CA GLY A 169 -4.02 12.64 2.12
C GLY A 169 -3.82 14.09 2.57
N PHE A 170 -4.62 14.47 3.57
CA PHE A 170 -4.60 15.78 4.21
C PHE A 170 -3.17 16.24 4.58
N PRO A 171 -2.80 17.51 4.36
CA PRO A 171 -1.65 18.08 5.03
C PRO A 171 -1.96 18.19 6.53
N SER A 172 -1.12 17.57 7.36
CA SER A 172 -1.12 17.82 8.80
C SER A 172 -0.82 19.29 9.05
N MET A 173 -1.73 19.99 9.74
CA MET A 173 -1.40 21.26 10.36
C MET A 173 -0.48 20.99 11.55
N GLY A 174 0.75 21.47 11.45
CA GLY A 174 1.64 21.59 12.59
C GLY A 174 1.32 22.81 13.47
N ALA A 175 1.96 22.79 14.64
CA ALA A 175 1.97 23.74 15.75
C ALA A 175 0.88 23.49 16.82
N ALA A 176 1.17 23.42 18.12
CA ALA A 176 2.33 23.93 18.86
C ALA A 176 2.61 23.10 20.13
N HIS A 177 3.90 22.86 20.41
CA HIS A 177 4.36 22.47 21.73
C HIS A 177 4.22 23.65 22.69
N HIS A 178 3.20 23.63 23.54
CA HIS A 178 3.21 24.41 24.78
C HIS A 178 4.00 23.65 25.85
N ARG A 179 5.20 24.15 26.15
CA ARG A 179 5.97 23.78 27.35
C ARG A 179 5.25 24.34 28.57
N HIS A 180 4.72 23.48 29.44
CA HIS A 180 4.50 23.83 30.83
C HIS A 180 5.55 23.16 31.71
N ARG A 181 6.45 23.99 32.25
CA ARG A 181 7.24 23.69 33.43
C ARG A 181 6.30 23.66 34.62
N ILE A 182 6.29 22.56 35.38
CA ILE A 182 5.99 22.59 36.81
C ILE A 182 7.20 21.98 37.52
N ARG A 183 7.79 22.78 38.41
CA ARG A 183 8.87 22.41 39.33
C ARG A 183 8.25 22.21 40.73
N ALA A 184 8.97 21.42 41.52
CA ALA A 184 8.95 21.31 43.00
C ALA A 184 7.76 20.50 43.59
N SER A 185 7.90 19.74 44.66
CA SER A 185 9.04 19.37 45.54
C SER A 185 8.65 18.13 46.35
N ALA A 186 9.65 17.45 46.87
CA ALA A 186 9.51 16.39 47.86
C ALA A 186 8.81 16.88 49.14
N GLU A 187 8.01 16.02 49.76
CA GLU A 187 7.90 15.93 51.23
C GLU A 187 7.29 14.61 51.69
N ARG A 188 7.82 14.11 52.81
CA ARG A 188 7.49 12.85 53.48
C ARG A 188 6.40 13.09 54.54
N ARG A 189 5.57 12.07 54.81
CA ARG A 189 5.10 11.58 56.15
C ARG A 189 4.01 10.52 55.93
N ARG A 190 4.27 9.25 56.24
CA ARG A 190 4.07 8.50 57.51
C ARG A 190 2.68 7.83 57.63
N ASP A 191 2.73 6.49 57.69
CA ASP A 191 1.92 5.48 58.40
C ASP A 191 0.48 5.78 58.79
N HIS A 192 -0.42 4.83 58.52
CA HIS A 192 -1.01 3.92 59.53
C HIS A 192 -1.57 2.66 58.85
N GLY A 193 -1.32 1.49 59.46
CA GLY A 193 -1.47 0.18 58.83
C GLY A 193 -2.76 -0.59 59.13
N ALA A 194 -2.81 -1.84 58.62
CA ALA A 194 -3.53 -2.95 59.24
C ALA A 194 -3.15 -4.31 58.62
N ARG A 195 -2.47 -5.10 59.45
CA ARG A 195 -2.64 -6.56 59.69
C ARG A 195 -2.15 -7.58 58.65
N ALA A 196 -1.22 -8.38 59.17
CA ALA A 196 -0.59 -9.55 58.61
C ALA A 196 -1.50 -10.79 58.65
N PHE A 197 -1.35 -11.64 57.63
CA PHE A 197 -1.52 -13.08 57.71
C PHE A 197 -0.21 -13.72 57.29
N ALA A 198 0.36 -14.53 58.18
CA ALA A 198 1.57 -15.30 57.96
C ALA A 198 1.16 -16.75 57.73
N GLU A 199 1.51 -17.32 56.57
CA GLU A 199 1.54 -18.76 56.33
C GLU A 199 2.86 -19.10 55.60
N ASN A 200 3.44 -20.24 56.01
CA ASN A 200 4.82 -20.69 55.77
C ASN A 200 5.15 -20.95 54.28
N PRO A 201 6.42 -20.81 53.86
CA PRO A 201 6.83 -21.10 52.49
C PRO A 201 7.06 -22.61 52.26
N GLU A 202 6.41 -23.15 51.23
CA GLU A 202 6.74 -24.43 50.59
C GLU A 202 8.12 -24.34 49.89
N PRO A 203 8.87 -25.45 49.77
CA PRO A 203 10.25 -25.41 49.27
C PRO A 203 10.28 -25.12 47.76
N GLU A 204 10.98 -24.05 47.38
CA GLU A 204 11.27 -23.74 45.98
C GLU A 204 11.98 -24.91 45.30
N THR A 205 11.26 -25.57 44.40
CA THR A 205 11.84 -26.44 43.40
C THR A 205 12.67 -25.56 42.47
N ARG A 206 13.99 -25.59 42.67
CA ARG A 206 14.98 -24.92 41.82
C ARG A 206 14.84 -25.47 40.40
N LEU A 207 14.03 -24.80 39.59
CA LEU A 207 13.97 -25.00 38.15
C LEU A 207 15.41 -24.84 37.64
N LYS A 208 15.97 -25.92 37.09
CA LYS A 208 17.25 -25.84 36.37
C LYS A 208 17.06 -24.79 35.27
N GLU A 209 17.82 -23.70 35.34
CA GLU A 209 17.93 -22.76 34.23
C GLU A 209 18.28 -23.55 32.97
N PRO A 210 17.52 -23.42 31.87
CA PRO A 210 17.91 -24.04 30.62
C PRO A 210 19.23 -23.41 30.17
N ALA A 211 20.18 -24.25 29.76
CA ALA A 211 21.46 -23.79 29.23
C ALA A 211 21.18 -22.80 28.09
N MET A 212 21.56 -21.53 28.30
CA MET A 212 21.46 -20.47 27.29
C MET A 212 22.45 -20.80 26.16
N THR A 213 22.02 -21.58 25.18
CA THR A 213 22.64 -21.57 23.85
C THR A 213 22.41 -20.17 23.30
N SER A 214 23.44 -19.33 23.33
CA SER A 214 23.34 -17.95 22.83
C SER A 214 23.19 -17.97 21.31
N HIS A 215 21.97 -18.06 20.82
CA HIS A 215 21.68 -17.95 19.39
C HIS A 215 21.93 -16.52 18.92
N MET A 216 22.57 -16.37 17.76
CA MET A 216 22.82 -15.04 17.18
C MET A 216 21.49 -14.41 16.74
N ILE A 217 21.21 -13.22 17.25
CA ILE A 217 20.07 -12.42 16.78
C ILE A 217 20.40 -11.81 15.41
N PRO A 218 19.39 -11.38 14.61
CA PRO A 218 19.63 -10.88 13.26
C PRO A 218 20.70 -9.78 13.15
N ARG A 219 20.74 -8.84 14.10
CA ARG A 219 21.70 -7.73 14.13
C ARG A 219 23.14 -8.16 14.39
N GLU A 220 23.37 -9.32 14.98
CA GLU A 220 24.72 -9.86 15.21
C GLU A 220 25.27 -10.57 13.97
N ARG A 221 24.38 -10.97 13.06
CA ARG A 221 24.74 -11.66 11.81
C ARG A 221 25.21 -10.70 10.72
N CYS A 222 24.75 -9.45 10.74
CA CYS A 222 25.10 -8.44 9.74
C CYS A 222 25.44 -7.10 10.40
N ASP A 223 26.61 -6.56 10.09
CA ASP A 223 26.94 -5.22 10.54
C ASP A 223 26.12 -4.18 9.79
N TYR A 224 25.81 -3.06 10.44
CA TYR A 224 25.19 -1.95 9.75
C TYR A 224 26.11 -1.42 8.65
N SER A 225 25.59 -1.32 7.43
CA SER A 225 26.25 -0.73 6.29
C SER A 225 25.24 0.12 5.53
N ALA A 226 25.44 1.44 5.51
CA ALA A 226 24.61 2.31 4.70
C ALA A 226 24.99 2.15 3.22
N ILE A 227 24.00 1.95 2.35
CA ILE A 227 24.23 1.81 0.90
C ILE A 227 25.03 2.99 0.34
N VAL A 228 24.90 4.19 0.95
CA VAL A 228 25.60 5.40 0.50
C VAL A 228 27.11 5.36 0.71
N ASP A 229 27.60 4.53 1.64
CA ASP A 229 29.02 4.44 1.98
C ASP A 229 29.73 3.29 1.24
N ARG A 230 28.97 2.46 0.50
CA ARG A 230 29.51 1.33 -0.25
C ARG A 230 30.12 1.76 -1.59
N PRO A 231 31.16 1.05 -2.07
CA PRO A 231 31.62 1.22 -3.44
C PRO A 231 30.52 0.80 -4.42
N PRO A 232 30.38 1.48 -5.59
CA PRO A 232 29.40 1.10 -6.60
C PRO A 232 29.49 -0.37 -7.04
N LEU A 233 28.35 -1.05 -7.14
CA LEU A 233 28.24 -2.44 -7.55
C LEU A 233 28.39 -2.55 -9.08
N LYS A 234 29.49 -3.16 -9.52
CA LYS A 234 29.75 -3.35 -10.96
C LYS A 234 29.03 -4.59 -11.47
N LEU A 235 27.96 -4.39 -12.23
CA LEU A 235 27.24 -5.47 -12.90
C LEU A 235 27.89 -5.88 -14.23
N PRO A 236 27.70 -7.13 -14.68
CA PRO A 236 28.18 -7.61 -15.97
C PRO A 236 27.76 -6.70 -17.13
N GLY A 237 28.66 -6.51 -18.10
CA GLY A 237 28.38 -5.69 -19.28
C GLY A 237 28.15 -4.20 -19.01
N GLY A 238 28.49 -3.70 -17.81
CA GLY A 238 28.20 -2.32 -17.41
C GLY A 238 26.70 -2.05 -17.23
N ALA A 239 25.90 -3.09 -16.95
CA ALA A 239 24.51 -2.94 -16.60
C ALA A 239 24.36 -2.05 -15.37
N ARG A 240 23.26 -1.29 -15.32
CA ARG A 240 22.96 -0.34 -14.24
C ARG A 240 21.95 -0.89 -13.24
N LEU A 241 21.31 -2.00 -13.58
CA LEU A 241 20.30 -2.66 -12.79
C LEU A 241 20.26 -4.15 -13.16
N ALA A 242 20.09 -5.00 -12.16
CA ALA A 242 19.78 -6.41 -12.35
C ALA A 242 18.32 -6.65 -11.95
N PHE A 243 17.57 -7.37 -12.79
CA PHE A 243 16.22 -7.81 -12.47
C PHE A 243 16.25 -9.26 -12.01
N TRP A 244 15.79 -9.49 -10.80
CA TRP A 244 15.61 -10.83 -10.26
C TRP A 244 14.12 -11.17 -10.23
N THR A 245 13.66 -11.94 -11.22
CA THR A 245 12.26 -12.34 -11.34
C THR A 245 12.05 -13.70 -10.70
N ILE A 246 11.12 -13.78 -9.76
CA ILE A 246 10.83 -15.01 -9.01
C ILE A 246 9.39 -15.44 -9.26
N VAL A 247 9.19 -16.75 -9.45
CA VAL A 247 7.86 -17.38 -9.48
C VAL A 247 7.79 -18.37 -8.34
N ASN A 248 6.76 -18.27 -7.51
CA ASN A 248 6.51 -19.18 -6.39
C ASN A 248 5.55 -20.30 -6.80
N TYR A 249 5.99 -21.56 -6.72
CA TYR A 249 5.15 -22.73 -6.93
C TYR A 249 5.02 -23.52 -5.63
N GLU A 250 3.80 -23.55 -5.11
CA GLU A 250 3.50 -23.93 -3.74
C GLU A 250 2.46 -25.06 -3.70
N VAL A 251 2.64 -25.99 -2.77
CA VAL A 251 1.71 -27.08 -2.46
C VAL A 251 1.03 -26.77 -1.14
N TRP A 252 -0.29 -26.56 -1.21
CA TRP A 252 -1.14 -26.28 -0.07
C TRP A 252 -1.93 -27.53 0.34
N ASP A 253 -1.72 -27.99 1.57
CA ASP A 253 -2.40 -29.16 2.12
C ASP A 253 -3.83 -28.82 2.55
N ILE A 254 -4.82 -29.42 1.90
CA ILE A 254 -6.26 -29.18 2.14
C ILE A 254 -6.70 -29.57 3.56
N SER A 255 -5.93 -30.41 4.26
CA SER A 255 -6.20 -30.78 5.65
C SER A 255 -5.88 -29.66 6.65
N ARG A 256 -5.19 -28.59 6.20
CA ARG A 256 -4.78 -27.46 7.02
C ARG A 256 -5.55 -26.19 6.63
N PRO A 257 -5.69 -25.22 7.54
CA PRO A 257 -6.21 -23.90 7.18
C PRO A 257 -5.36 -23.22 6.10
N MET A 258 -6.01 -22.63 5.09
CA MET A 258 -5.34 -21.82 4.09
C MET A 258 -4.86 -20.51 4.73
N ALA A 259 -3.56 -20.20 4.63
CA ALA A 259 -2.98 -19.03 5.31
C ALA A 259 -3.47 -17.70 4.70
N ARG A 260 -3.79 -17.70 3.41
CA ARG A 260 -4.37 -16.56 2.69
C ARG A 260 -5.68 -17.00 2.04
N GLN A 261 -6.68 -16.12 2.09
CA GLN A 261 -8.01 -16.40 1.60
C GLN A 261 -8.43 -15.32 0.60
N VAL A 262 -8.95 -15.75 -0.56
CA VAL A 262 -9.60 -14.87 -1.53
C VAL A 262 -11.08 -14.69 -1.19
N LEU A 263 -11.67 -15.69 -0.53
CA LEU A 263 -13.04 -15.68 -0.09
C LEU A 263 -13.09 -15.89 1.43
N PRO A 264 -13.57 -14.91 2.21
CA PRO A 264 -13.72 -15.08 3.66
C PRO A 264 -14.75 -16.18 3.96
N ALA A 265 -14.56 -16.86 5.08
CA ALA A 265 -15.47 -17.91 5.49
C ALA A 265 -16.89 -17.36 5.75
N PRO A 266 -17.96 -18.10 5.38
CA PRO A 266 -19.32 -17.76 5.75
C PRO A 266 -19.42 -17.53 7.26
N THR A 267 -20.10 -16.46 7.66
CA THR A 267 -20.26 -16.03 9.06
C THR A 267 -18.94 -15.87 9.85
N GLY A 268 -17.80 -15.77 9.17
CA GLY A 268 -16.47 -15.64 9.79
C GLY A 268 -15.93 -16.91 10.44
N VAL A 269 -16.54 -18.07 10.21
CA VAL A 269 -16.13 -19.36 10.82
C VAL A 269 -15.48 -20.25 9.76
N PRO A 270 -14.17 -20.46 9.79
CA PRO A 270 -13.49 -21.35 8.85
C PRO A 270 -13.99 -22.80 8.96
N LEU A 271 -14.22 -23.45 7.82
CA LEU A 271 -14.54 -24.87 7.72
C LEU A 271 -13.36 -25.60 7.06
N LEU A 272 -12.99 -26.76 7.59
CA LEU A 272 -12.07 -27.67 6.93
C LEU A 272 -12.82 -28.88 6.34
N PRO A 273 -12.50 -29.31 5.12
CA PRO A 273 -11.55 -28.68 4.19
C PRO A 273 -12.04 -27.32 3.64
N ASP A 274 -11.13 -26.35 3.51
CA ASP A 274 -11.39 -25.03 2.90
C ASP A 274 -11.33 -25.14 1.36
N VAL A 275 -12.34 -25.81 0.78
CA VAL A 275 -12.39 -26.11 -0.65
C VAL A 275 -12.31 -24.85 -1.54
N PRO A 276 -13.01 -23.73 -1.26
CA PRO A 276 -12.95 -22.55 -2.11
C PRO A 276 -11.54 -21.94 -2.18
N ASN A 277 -10.88 -21.75 -1.04
CA ASN A 277 -9.54 -21.16 -1.03
C ASN A 277 -8.49 -22.15 -1.51
N TRP A 278 -8.60 -23.45 -1.20
CA TRP A 278 -7.70 -24.46 -1.77
C TRP A 278 -7.80 -24.52 -3.29
N SER A 279 -9.01 -24.49 -3.86
CA SER A 279 -9.23 -24.50 -5.32
C SER A 279 -8.63 -23.27 -5.99
N TRP A 280 -8.62 -22.13 -5.30
CA TRP A 280 -7.96 -20.91 -5.77
C TRP A 280 -6.44 -21.06 -5.85
N HIS A 281 -5.79 -21.67 -4.85
CA HIS A 281 -4.36 -22.01 -4.92
C HIS A 281 -4.08 -23.03 -6.03
N GLU A 282 -4.91 -24.05 -6.14
CA GLU A 282 -4.80 -25.14 -7.12
C GLU A 282 -4.91 -24.64 -8.59
N TYR A 283 -5.62 -23.52 -8.82
CA TYR A 283 -5.63 -22.85 -10.12
C TYR A 283 -4.23 -22.49 -10.63
N GLY A 284 -3.30 -22.16 -9.71
CA GLY A 284 -1.91 -21.86 -10.02
C GLY A 284 -1.24 -23.02 -10.76
N MET A 285 -1.32 -24.24 -10.23
CA MET A 285 -0.70 -25.42 -10.85
C MET A 285 -1.42 -25.89 -12.12
N ARG A 286 -2.75 -25.72 -12.18
CA ARG A 286 -3.56 -26.18 -13.31
C ARG A 286 -3.51 -25.26 -14.52
N VAL A 287 -3.48 -23.96 -14.30
CA VAL A 287 -3.68 -22.94 -15.35
C VAL A 287 -2.62 -21.83 -15.28
N GLY A 288 -2.39 -21.27 -14.09
CA GLY A 288 -1.49 -20.13 -13.90
C GLY A 288 -0.05 -20.41 -14.36
N ALA A 289 0.50 -21.56 -13.99
CA ALA A 289 1.87 -21.97 -14.31
C ALA A 289 2.13 -21.97 -15.82
N TRP A 290 1.18 -22.47 -16.61
CA TRP A 290 1.30 -22.52 -18.07
C TRP A 290 1.34 -21.14 -18.72
N ARG A 291 0.60 -20.17 -18.15
CA ARG A 291 0.67 -18.77 -18.61
C ARG A 291 2.00 -18.13 -18.27
N PHE A 292 2.62 -18.48 -17.13
CA PHE A 292 3.97 -18.03 -16.81
C PHE A 292 5.01 -18.66 -17.72
N PHE A 293 4.93 -19.96 -18.03
CA PHE A 293 5.82 -20.59 -19.01
C PHE A 293 5.75 -19.90 -20.37
N GLU A 294 4.54 -19.64 -20.88
CA GLU A 294 4.35 -18.89 -22.12
C GLU A 294 4.93 -17.46 -22.04
N LEU A 295 4.66 -16.75 -20.94
CA LEU A 295 5.13 -15.38 -20.73
C LEU A 295 6.66 -15.30 -20.74
N TYR A 296 7.34 -16.11 -19.93
CA TYR A 296 8.79 -16.09 -19.80
C TYR A 296 9.48 -16.55 -21.09
N SER A 297 8.91 -17.56 -21.78
CA SER A 297 9.36 -17.99 -23.10
C SER A 297 9.28 -16.85 -24.12
N ARG A 298 8.15 -16.15 -24.19
CA ARG A 298 7.95 -14.99 -25.09
C ARG A 298 8.92 -13.84 -24.80
N LEU A 299 9.25 -13.62 -23.54
CA LEU A 299 10.19 -12.58 -23.12
C LEU A 299 11.66 -12.99 -23.24
N GLY A 300 11.96 -14.28 -23.45
CA GLY A 300 13.32 -14.81 -23.45
C GLY A 300 14.01 -14.69 -22.08
N ILE A 301 13.24 -14.66 -20.99
CA ILE A 301 13.74 -14.51 -19.61
C ILE A 301 13.68 -15.86 -18.91
N ARG A 302 14.72 -16.20 -18.14
CA ARG A 302 14.75 -17.38 -17.26
C ARG A 302 14.55 -16.92 -15.81
N PRO A 303 13.39 -17.15 -15.20
CA PRO A 303 13.16 -16.77 -13.81
C PRO A 303 13.80 -17.77 -12.83
N THR A 304 13.89 -17.33 -11.58
CA THR A 304 14.10 -18.21 -10.43
C THR A 304 12.75 -18.77 -9.99
N LEU A 305 12.68 -20.09 -9.88
CA LEU A 305 11.53 -20.84 -9.38
C LEU A 305 11.72 -21.13 -7.89
N ALA A 306 11.06 -20.35 -7.04
CA ALA A 306 10.93 -20.67 -5.62
C ALA A 306 9.87 -21.78 -5.47
N THR A 307 10.28 -23.04 -5.34
CA THR A 307 9.34 -24.15 -5.34
C THR A 307 9.40 -24.98 -4.08
N ASN A 308 8.23 -25.33 -3.55
CA ASN A 308 8.15 -26.42 -2.59
C ASN A 308 8.68 -27.70 -3.27
N ALA A 309 9.48 -28.49 -2.57
CA ALA A 309 10.07 -29.70 -3.15
C ALA A 309 9.00 -30.73 -3.57
N ARG A 310 7.88 -30.79 -2.84
CA ARG A 310 6.72 -31.64 -3.12
C ARG A 310 6.08 -31.37 -4.49
N VAL A 311 6.30 -30.20 -5.11
CA VAL A 311 5.85 -29.94 -6.50
C VAL A 311 6.46 -30.95 -7.48
N CYS A 312 7.68 -31.42 -7.24
CA CYS A 312 8.33 -32.44 -8.07
C CYS A 312 7.65 -33.82 -7.99
N GLU A 313 6.88 -34.07 -6.92
CA GLU A 313 6.20 -35.33 -6.64
C GLU A 313 4.73 -35.26 -7.06
N ASP A 314 4.03 -34.18 -6.66
CA ASP A 314 2.59 -34.02 -6.88
C ASP A 314 2.27 -33.43 -8.26
N TYR A 315 3.15 -32.56 -8.80
CA TYR A 315 2.97 -31.88 -10.08
C TYR A 315 4.19 -32.04 -11.00
N PRO A 316 4.67 -33.29 -11.24
CA PRO A 316 5.92 -33.53 -11.97
C PRO A 316 5.91 -32.92 -13.37
N ARG A 317 4.74 -32.86 -14.04
CA ARG A 317 4.60 -32.25 -15.36
C ARG A 317 4.88 -30.74 -15.37
N VAL A 318 4.52 -30.02 -14.30
CA VAL A 318 4.80 -28.58 -14.14
C VAL A 318 6.29 -28.38 -13.84
N ALA A 319 6.85 -29.18 -12.91
CA ALA A 319 8.27 -29.13 -12.58
C ALA A 319 9.16 -29.48 -13.78
N GLU A 320 8.77 -30.47 -14.60
CA GLU A 320 9.48 -30.85 -15.82
C GLU A 320 9.52 -29.71 -16.83
N GLN A 321 8.42 -28.95 -16.97
CA GLN A 321 8.38 -27.81 -17.87
C GLN A 321 9.38 -26.73 -17.44
N ALA A 322 9.37 -26.34 -16.16
CA ALA A 322 10.34 -25.38 -15.61
C ALA A 322 11.79 -25.84 -15.82
N LYS A 323 12.07 -27.13 -15.62
CA LYS A 323 13.40 -27.73 -15.87
C LYS A 323 13.79 -27.66 -17.34
N ARG A 324 12.88 -27.99 -18.26
CA ARG A 324 13.11 -27.93 -19.72
C ARG A 324 13.38 -26.50 -20.18
N ASP A 325 12.66 -25.52 -19.64
CA ASP A 325 12.82 -24.10 -19.98
C ASP A 325 14.06 -23.47 -19.33
N GLY A 326 14.79 -24.23 -18.50
CA GLY A 326 16.03 -23.80 -17.87
C GLY A 326 15.83 -22.77 -16.76
N TRP A 327 14.69 -22.82 -16.07
CA TRP A 327 14.45 -21.99 -14.88
C TRP A 327 15.39 -22.43 -13.75
N GLU A 328 15.84 -21.50 -12.93
CA GLU A 328 16.65 -21.83 -11.74
C GLU A 328 15.74 -22.40 -10.65
N PHE A 329 16.07 -23.56 -10.08
CA PHE A 329 15.32 -24.11 -8.94
C PHE A 329 15.90 -23.60 -7.63
N MET A 330 15.10 -22.82 -6.90
CA MET A 330 15.37 -22.35 -5.56
C MET A 330 14.48 -23.12 -4.58
N SER A 331 15.06 -23.61 -3.48
CA SER A 331 14.30 -24.38 -2.50
C SER A 331 13.37 -23.47 -1.69
N HIS A 332 12.10 -23.88 -1.58
CA HIS A 332 11.09 -23.21 -0.78
C HIS A 332 10.48 -24.18 0.24
N ALA A 333 11.30 -24.92 1.00
CA ALA A 333 10.87 -26.03 1.87
C ALA A 333 10.18 -27.19 1.13
N TYR A 334 9.66 -28.18 1.87
CA TYR A 334 9.05 -29.37 1.29
C TYR A 334 7.62 -29.10 0.81
N ASP A 335 6.82 -28.46 1.64
CA ASP A 335 5.42 -28.03 1.42
C ASP A 335 5.22 -26.62 1.99
N GLN A 336 4.05 -26.02 1.74
CA GLN A 336 3.80 -24.64 2.15
C GLN A 336 3.40 -24.54 3.63
N LEU A 337 4.39 -24.74 4.50
CA LEU A 337 4.30 -24.62 5.95
C LEU A 337 5.41 -23.69 6.46
N PRO A 338 5.09 -22.64 7.24
CA PRO A 338 6.10 -21.72 7.80
C PRO A 338 7.19 -22.46 8.55
N ILE A 339 8.45 -22.03 8.37
CA ILE A 339 9.62 -22.79 8.84
C ILE A 339 9.60 -23.04 10.35
N HIS A 340 9.12 -22.05 11.13
CA HIS A 340 9.02 -22.10 12.58
C HIS A 340 7.95 -23.08 13.11
N LYS A 341 7.18 -23.71 12.22
CA LYS A 341 6.21 -24.78 12.55
C LYS A 341 6.76 -26.18 12.30
N HIS A 342 7.96 -26.31 11.73
CA HIS A 342 8.63 -27.60 11.61
C HIS A 342 9.41 -27.89 12.88
N ASP A 343 9.10 -29.02 13.53
CA ASP A 343 9.80 -29.46 14.74
C ASP A 343 11.28 -29.77 14.45
N ASP A 344 11.56 -30.36 13.28
CA ASP A 344 12.92 -30.63 12.79
C ASP A 344 13.17 -29.90 11.47
N GLN A 345 13.62 -28.65 11.59
CA GLN A 345 13.98 -27.82 10.42
C GLN A 345 15.14 -28.42 9.62
N ALA A 346 16.12 -29.05 10.28
CA ALA A 346 17.29 -29.61 9.61
C ALA A 346 16.90 -30.77 8.69
N ALA A 347 16.06 -31.68 9.18
CA ALA A 347 15.52 -32.78 8.38
C ALA A 347 14.64 -32.26 7.23
N MET A 348 13.80 -31.26 7.48
CA MET A 348 12.97 -30.63 6.45
C MET A 348 13.83 -29.98 5.34
N ILE A 349 14.84 -29.18 5.71
CA ILE A 349 15.75 -28.53 4.76
C ILE A 349 16.46 -29.61 3.93
N LYS A 350 17.05 -30.61 4.59
CA LYS A 350 17.75 -31.71 3.91
C LYS A 350 16.84 -32.44 2.93
N ARG A 351 15.63 -32.83 3.37
CA ARG A 351 14.64 -33.50 2.52
C ARG A 351 14.31 -32.69 1.28
N SER A 352 14.06 -31.39 1.46
CA SER A 352 13.67 -30.47 0.37
C SER A 352 14.78 -30.37 -0.68
N MET A 353 16.01 -30.11 -0.21
CA MET A 353 17.19 -29.98 -1.07
C MET A 353 17.49 -31.29 -1.83
N ASP A 354 17.38 -32.43 -1.15
CA ASP A 354 17.67 -33.75 -1.74
C ASP A 354 16.63 -34.14 -2.81
N ILE A 355 15.34 -33.81 -2.62
CA ILE A 355 14.29 -34.02 -3.63
C ILE A 355 14.59 -33.19 -4.88
N LEU A 356 14.87 -31.89 -4.68
CA LEU A 356 15.17 -30.98 -5.79
C LEU A 356 16.45 -31.38 -6.53
N GLU A 357 17.48 -31.82 -5.82
CA GLU A 357 18.72 -32.33 -6.41
C GLU A 357 18.46 -33.58 -7.26
N ARG A 358 17.70 -34.55 -6.74
CA ARG A 358 17.32 -35.74 -7.51
C ARG A 358 16.51 -35.38 -8.76
N PHE A 359 15.58 -34.45 -8.65
CA PHE A 359 14.71 -34.05 -9.76
C PHE A 359 15.47 -33.28 -10.84
N THR A 360 16.29 -32.30 -10.44
CA THR A 360 16.96 -31.39 -11.38
C THR A 360 18.31 -31.90 -11.86
N GLY A 361 18.95 -32.80 -11.10
CA GLY A 361 20.32 -33.26 -11.30
C GLY A 361 21.38 -32.31 -10.72
N LYS A 362 20.97 -31.23 -10.05
CA LYS A 362 21.86 -30.26 -9.42
C LYS A 362 21.30 -29.86 -8.07
N ARG A 363 22.14 -29.82 -7.04
CA ARG A 363 21.71 -29.32 -5.74
C ARG A 363 21.35 -27.83 -5.84
N PRO A 364 20.15 -27.40 -5.41
CA PRO A 364 19.84 -25.98 -5.35
C PRO A 364 20.80 -25.27 -4.40
N VAL A 365 21.14 -24.02 -4.71
CA VAL A 365 22.03 -23.18 -3.89
C VAL A 365 21.30 -21.96 -3.30
N GLY A 366 20.08 -21.72 -3.75
CA GLY A 366 19.19 -20.69 -3.22
C GLY A 366 18.15 -21.26 -2.26
N TRP A 367 17.74 -20.44 -1.31
CA TRP A 367 16.62 -20.71 -0.42
C TRP A 367 15.69 -19.50 -0.25
N LEU A 368 14.40 -19.77 -0.13
CA LEU A 368 13.40 -18.81 0.33
C LEU A 368 12.53 -19.52 1.36
N GLY A 369 12.38 -19.00 2.57
CA GLY A 369 11.51 -19.59 3.59
C GLY A 369 10.02 -19.33 3.30
N PRO A 370 9.13 -20.32 3.49
CA PRO A 370 7.69 -20.08 3.49
C PRO A 370 7.29 -18.96 4.44
N GLY A 371 6.63 -17.93 3.90
CA GLY A 371 6.22 -16.74 4.64
C GLY A 371 7.37 -15.82 5.07
N LEU A 372 8.58 -15.98 4.52
CA LEU A 372 9.80 -15.26 4.94
C LEU A 372 10.09 -15.43 6.44
N THR A 373 9.73 -16.58 7.01
CA THR A 373 9.92 -16.84 8.43
C THR A 373 11.18 -17.66 8.67
N GLU A 374 11.96 -17.23 9.67
CA GLU A 374 13.14 -17.91 10.18
C GLU A 374 13.08 -17.96 11.71
N THR A 375 13.65 -19.01 12.32
CA THR A 375 14.08 -18.97 13.72
C THR A 375 15.52 -18.45 13.78
N TYR A 376 16.04 -18.17 14.98
CA TYR A 376 17.44 -17.73 15.12
C TYR A 376 18.46 -18.77 14.62
N GLU A 377 18.07 -20.05 14.54
CA GLU A 377 18.91 -21.15 14.08
C GLU A 377 18.82 -21.40 12.58
N THR A 378 17.73 -20.98 11.92
CA THR A 378 17.48 -21.27 10.50
C THR A 378 18.67 -20.91 9.61
N PRO A 379 19.33 -19.74 9.73
CA PRO A 379 20.51 -19.42 8.92
C PRO A 379 21.67 -20.42 9.10
N GLU A 380 21.89 -20.92 10.31
CA GLU A 380 22.94 -21.91 10.58
C GLU A 380 22.66 -23.22 9.85
N LEU A 381 21.40 -23.67 9.90
CA LEU A 381 20.95 -24.92 9.28
C LEU A 381 21.02 -24.83 7.75
N LEU A 382 20.64 -23.68 7.18
CA LEU A 382 20.71 -23.44 5.74
C LEU A 382 22.16 -23.45 5.24
N ALA A 383 23.06 -22.74 5.93
CA ALA A 383 24.48 -22.73 5.60
C ALA A 383 25.11 -24.13 5.71
N ALA A 384 24.79 -24.88 6.77
CA ALA A 384 25.23 -26.27 6.94
C ALA A 384 24.72 -27.21 5.83
N ALA A 385 23.52 -26.95 5.29
CA ALA A 385 22.93 -27.71 4.18
C ALA A 385 23.51 -27.35 2.79
N GLY A 386 24.42 -26.39 2.73
CA GLY A 386 25.12 -25.95 1.52
C GLY A 386 24.45 -24.81 0.77
N VAL A 387 23.41 -24.17 1.33
CA VAL A 387 22.78 -22.97 0.75
C VAL A 387 23.82 -21.86 0.65
N LYS A 388 23.78 -21.09 -0.45
CA LYS A 388 24.71 -20.00 -0.75
C LYS A 388 24.04 -18.64 -0.71
N TYR A 389 22.77 -18.57 -1.09
CA TYR A 389 22.00 -17.34 -0.99
C TYR A 389 20.59 -17.58 -0.44
N ILE A 390 20.05 -16.58 0.25
CA ILE A 390 18.70 -16.58 0.81
C ILE A 390 17.93 -15.32 0.38
N GLY A 391 16.61 -15.42 0.26
CA GLY A 391 15.72 -14.29 -0.05
C GLY A 391 15.01 -13.68 1.16
N ASP A 392 15.10 -14.29 2.34
CA ASP A 392 14.29 -13.97 3.52
C ASP A 392 14.57 -12.59 4.14
N TRP A 393 15.70 -11.97 3.81
CA TRP A 393 16.16 -10.70 4.40
C TRP A 393 15.99 -9.54 3.40
N VAL A 394 14.96 -8.72 3.63
CA VAL A 394 14.42 -7.73 2.67
C VAL A 394 14.84 -6.28 2.96
N PHE A 395 16.04 -6.07 3.51
CA PHE A 395 16.44 -4.78 4.09
C PHE A 395 17.32 -3.89 3.18
N ASP A 396 17.61 -4.32 1.95
CA ASP A 396 18.58 -3.65 1.07
C ASP A 396 18.14 -3.64 -0.40
N ASP A 397 18.83 -2.86 -1.24
CA ASP A 397 18.68 -2.89 -2.70
C ASP A 397 19.84 -3.66 -3.38
N GLU A 398 20.92 -3.96 -2.64
CA GLU A 398 22.08 -4.71 -3.10
C GLU A 398 22.21 -6.06 -2.36
N PRO A 399 22.89 -7.07 -2.95
CA PRO A 399 23.28 -8.27 -2.20
C PRO A 399 24.10 -7.92 -0.97
N THR A 400 23.73 -8.47 0.19
CA THR A 400 24.53 -8.37 1.42
C THR A 400 24.92 -9.74 1.93
N VAL A 401 25.67 -9.80 3.04
CA VAL A 401 26.16 -11.06 3.60
C VAL A 401 25.84 -11.11 5.08
N ILE A 402 25.28 -12.24 5.51
CA ILE A 402 25.11 -12.57 6.93
C ILE A 402 26.11 -13.65 7.36
N ARG A 403 26.53 -13.57 8.62
CA ARG A 403 27.45 -14.51 9.24
C ARG A 403 26.69 -15.70 9.83
N THR A 404 27.25 -16.87 9.65
CA THR A 404 26.86 -18.12 10.32
C THR A 404 28.14 -18.86 10.74
N ALA A 405 28.03 -19.81 11.67
CA ALA A 405 29.13 -20.67 12.07
C ALA A 405 29.57 -21.62 10.93
N ASN A 406 28.68 -21.89 9.97
CA ASN A 406 28.92 -22.80 8.83
C ASN A 406 29.34 -22.06 7.54
N GLY A 407 29.67 -20.77 7.64
CA GLY A 407 30.11 -19.92 6.52
C GLY A 407 29.14 -18.77 6.21
N PRO A 408 29.52 -17.86 5.31
CA PRO A 408 28.65 -16.73 4.95
C PRO A 408 27.44 -17.18 4.12
N LEU A 409 26.30 -16.53 4.33
CA LEU A 409 25.14 -16.59 3.43
C LEU A 409 24.95 -15.24 2.75
N VAL A 410 24.77 -15.25 1.43
CA VAL A 410 24.42 -14.03 0.68
C VAL A 410 22.92 -13.79 0.84
N THR A 411 22.51 -12.58 1.21
CA THR A 411 21.11 -12.18 1.16
C THR A 411 20.87 -11.48 -0.17
N LEU A 412 20.04 -12.06 -1.03
CA LEU A 412 19.50 -11.35 -2.18
C LEU A 412 18.16 -10.76 -1.74
N PRO A 413 18.01 -9.43 -1.62
CA PRO A 413 16.82 -8.85 -1.06
C PRO A 413 15.59 -9.21 -1.89
N TYR A 414 14.73 -10.08 -1.34
CA TYR A 414 13.41 -10.29 -1.89
C TYR A 414 12.54 -9.07 -1.64
N THR A 415 11.50 -8.88 -2.44
CA THR A 415 10.62 -7.72 -2.31
C THR A 415 9.33 -8.10 -1.58
N VAL A 416 8.96 -7.28 -0.60
CA VAL A 416 7.61 -7.26 0.01
C VAL A 416 6.75 -6.12 -0.54
N GLU A 417 7.38 -5.17 -1.24
CA GLU A 417 6.73 -3.97 -1.80
C GLU A 417 6.22 -4.18 -3.23
N LEU A 418 6.93 -5.00 -4.02
CA LEU A 418 6.59 -5.44 -5.38
C LEU A 418 6.25 -6.93 -5.40
N ASN A 419 5.29 -7.31 -4.58
CA ASN A 419 4.90 -8.69 -4.38
C ASN A 419 3.38 -8.81 -4.45
N ASP A 420 2.88 -9.77 -5.22
CA ASP A 420 1.45 -9.93 -5.47
C ASP A 420 0.66 -10.28 -4.20
N ILE A 421 1.24 -11.04 -3.26
CA ILE A 421 0.57 -11.34 -1.98
C ILE A 421 0.35 -10.07 -1.14
N PRO A 422 1.39 -9.32 -0.70
CA PRO A 422 1.18 -8.09 0.04
C PRO A 422 0.34 -7.08 -0.71
N MET A 423 0.54 -6.90 -2.02
CA MET A 423 -0.16 -5.88 -2.79
C MET A 423 -1.63 -6.23 -3.04
N MET A 424 -1.91 -7.44 -3.54
CA MET A 424 -3.25 -7.81 -4.01
C MET A 424 -4.09 -8.40 -2.88
N ILE A 425 -3.51 -9.24 -2.03
CA ILE A 425 -4.26 -10.00 -1.02
C ILE A 425 -4.29 -9.28 0.33
N VAL A 426 -3.21 -8.59 0.71
CA VAL A 426 -3.16 -7.91 2.03
C VAL A 426 -3.59 -6.45 1.93
N GLN A 427 -3.07 -5.72 0.94
CA GLN A 427 -3.36 -4.29 0.74
C GLN A 427 -4.56 -4.05 -0.18
N HIS A 428 -5.06 -5.10 -0.85
CA HIS A 428 -6.19 -5.05 -1.78
C HIS A 428 -6.05 -3.98 -2.87
N HIS A 429 -4.83 -3.78 -3.37
CA HIS A 429 -4.59 -2.90 -4.51
C HIS A 429 -5.12 -3.51 -5.81
N GLU A 430 -5.59 -2.65 -6.71
CA GLU A 430 -5.94 -3.04 -8.07
C GLU A 430 -4.68 -3.48 -8.84
N SER A 431 -4.88 -4.37 -9.83
CA SER A 431 -3.79 -4.98 -10.60
C SER A 431 -2.84 -3.96 -11.26
N GLU A 432 -3.38 -2.84 -11.79
CA GLU A 432 -2.58 -1.78 -12.43
C GLU A 432 -1.56 -1.14 -11.47
N TYR A 433 -1.83 -1.19 -10.16
CA TYR A 433 -0.92 -0.65 -9.16
C TYR A 433 0.43 -1.34 -9.20
N LEU A 434 0.47 -2.66 -9.34
CA LEU A 434 1.72 -3.43 -9.41
C LEU A 434 2.59 -2.98 -10.57
N MET A 435 2.00 -2.82 -11.76
CA MET A 435 2.72 -2.33 -12.95
C MET A 435 3.29 -0.93 -12.70
N ARG A 436 2.49 -0.02 -12.17
CA ARG A 436 2.93 1.36 -11.90
C ARG A 436 4.06 1.41 -10.88
N ARG A 437 3.94 0.69 -9.76
CA ARG A 437 4.98 0.65 -8.73
C ARG A 437 6.27 0.02 -9.26
N ALA A 438 6.16 -1.00 -10.11
CA ALA A 438 7.32 -1.61 -10.76
C ALA A 438 8.05 -0.64 -11.69
N ILE A 439 7.30 0.15 -12.48
CA ILE A 439 7.88 1.21 -13.32
C ILE A 439 8.54 2.29 -12.47
N ASP A 440 7.87 2.76 -11.41
CA ASP A 440 8.40 3.79 -10.52
C ASP A 440 9.69 3.33 -9.82
N GLN A 441 9.75 2.09 -9.33
CA GLN A 441 10.96 1.53 -8.72
C GLN A 441 12.07 1.33 -9.76
N PHE A 442 11.75 0.83 -10.95
CA PHE A 442 12.70 0.73 -12.04
C PHE A 442 13.32 2.09 -12.38
N ASP A 443 12.50 3.11 -12.64
CA ASP A 443 12.98 4.45 -13.01
C ASP A 443 13.89 5.03 -11.93
N ARG A 444 13.55 4.81 -10.66
CA ARG A 444 14.37 5.26 -9.53
C ARG A 444 15.71 4.54 -9.45
N LEU A 445 15.70 3.21 -9.36
CA LEU A 445 16.91 2.41 -9.22
C LEU A 445 17.81 2.53 -10.46
N TYR A 446 17.21 2.54 -11.65
CA TYR A 446 17.95 2.76 -12.88
C TYR A 446 18.62 4.14 -12.86
N ALA A 447 17.94 5.21 -12.42
CA ALA A 447 18.56 6.53 -12.30
C ALA A 447 19.73 6.55 -11.30
N GLU A 448 19.62 5.84 -10.17
CA GLU A 448 20.66 5.71 -9.14
C GLU A 448 21.86 4.89 -9.60
N GLY A 449 21.66 3.83 -10.39
CA GLY A 449 22.71 2.97 -10.97
C GLY A 449 23.64 3.69 -11.97
N ARG A 450 23.54 5.02 -12.09
CA ARG A 450 24.55 5.88 -12.74
C ARG A 450 25.75 6.16 -11.83
N HIS A 451 25.53 6.08 -10.52
CA HIS A 451 26.45 6.48 -9.46
C HIS A 451 26.60 5.39 -8.38
N ARG A 452 25.89 4.29 -8.52
CA ARG A 452 25.82 3.14 -7.62
C ARG A 452 25.95 1.86 -8.40
#